data_AF-A0A9E3D5W0-F1
#
_entry.id   AF-A0A9E3D5W0-F1
#
_cell.length_a   1.000
_cell.length_b   1.000
_cell.length_c   1.000
_cell.angle_alpha   90.00
_cell.angle_beta   90.00
_cell.angle_gamma   90.00
#
_symmetry.space_group_name_H-M   'P 1'
#
loop_
_entity.id
_entity.type
_entity.pdbx_description
1 polymer ?
#
loop_
_entity_poly.entity_id
_entity_poly.type
_entity_poly.pdbx_seq_one_letter_code
_entity_poly.pdbx_strand_id
1 'polypeptide(L)'
;MNGTASGVVINLNAYGATVRLDDGDLATASASDVEAHRDRYQHSLVRRKRLPFEVRRTGRRCAVSLAPQIRDEKLEEQIASYLKSTEEWEPADGLPAAERHFLRKKRRAALFESRHR
;
A
#
# COMPACT_ATOMS: atom_id res chain seq x y z
N MET A 1 3.71 16.84 -11.27
CA MET A 1 2.69 15.86 -10.86
C MET A 1 3.25 15.08 -9.69
N ASN A 2 2.49 15.00 -8.59
CA ASN A 2 2.87 14.22 -7.41
C ASN A 2 2.12 12.89 -7.46
N GLY A 3 2.81 11.79 -7.17
CA GLY A 3 2.22 10.46 -7.18
C GLY A 3 3.01 9.50 -6.31
N THR A 4 2.49 8.31 -6.06
CA THR A 4 3.22 7.26 -5.36
C THR A 4 3.77 6.26 -6.36
N ALA A 5 5.02 5.85 -6.18
CA ALA A 5 5.64 4.81 -7.01
C ALA A 5 6.53 3.91 -6.16
N SER A 6 6.69 2.67 -6.58
CA SER A 6 7.64 1.75 -5.95
C SER A 6 8.99 1.81 -6.68
N GLY A 7 10.07 1.58 -5.93
CA GLY A 7 11.42 1.58 -6.48
C GLY A 7 12.43 0.88 -5.58
N VAL A 8 13.64 0.72 -6.10
CA VAL A 8 14.77 0.10 -5.38
C VAL A 8 15.91 1.11 -5.28
N VAL A 9 16.49 1.22 -4.09
CA VAL A 9 17.69 2.03 -3.86
C VAL A 9 18.87 1.36 -4.57
N ILE A 10 19.53 2.09 -5.47
CA ILE A 10 20.69 1.60 -6.24
C ILE A 10 21.99 2.25 -5.79
N ASN A 11 21.92 3.39 -5.10
CA ASN A 11 23.06 4.08 -4.51
C ASN A 11 22.62 4.79 -3.23
N LEU A 12 23.50 4.80 -2.23
CA LEU A 12 23.30 5.44 -0.93
C LEU A 12 24.60 6.13 -0.53
N ASN A 13 24.55 7.43 -0.25
CA ASN A 13 25.70 8.22 0.15
C ASN A 13 25.31 9.30 1.18
N ALA A 14 26.29 10.07 1.66
CA ALA A 14 26.08 11.12 2.66
C ALA A 14 25.21 12.30 2.17
N TYR A 15 25.01 12.43 0.86
CA TYR A 15 24.23 13.51 0.25
C TYR A 15 22.80 13.07 -0.14
N GLY A 16 22.48 11.78 0.01
CA GLY A 16 21.17 11.22 -0.30
C GLY A 16 21.26 9.83 -0.93
N ALA A 17 20.20 9.47 -1.66
CA ALA A 17 20.12 8.17 -2.32
C ALA A 17 19.64 8.31 -3.76
N THR A 18 20.09 7.40 -4.62
CA THR A 18 19.55 7.23 -5.96
C THR A 18 18.63 6.01 -5.96
N VAL A 19 17.41 6.21 -6.43
CA VAL A 19 16.36 5.20 -6.51
C VAL A 19 16.03 4.95 -7.97
N ARG A 20 15.98 3.69 -8.37
CA ARG A 20 15.39 3.28 -9.64
C ARG A 20 13.92 2.95 -9.41
N LEU A 21 13.04 3.73 -10.02
CA LEU A 21 11.61 3.52 -9.97
C LEU A 21 11.19 2.35 -10.89
N ASP A 22 10.01 1.80 -10.66
CA ASP A 22 9.50 0.66 -11.45
C ASP A 22 9.20 1.02 -12.92
N ASP A 23 8.99 2.29 -13.24
CA ASP A 23 8.88 2.80 -14.62
C ASP A 23 10.24 2.92 -15.32
N GLY A 24 11.33 2.62 -14.62
CA GLY A 24 12.69 2.69 -15.13
C GLY A 24 13.36 4.06 -14.92
N ASP A 25 12.63 5.07 -14.45
CA ASP A 25 13.19 6.39 -14.16
C ASP A 25 14.15 6.34 -12.97
N LEU A 26 15.15 7.23 -13.00
CA LEU A 26 16.02 7.49 -11.87
C LEU A 26 15.50 8.68 -11.08
N ALA A 27 15.40 8.49 -9.76
CA ALA A 27 14.99 9.52 -8.83
C ALA A 27 16.01 9.70 -7.71
N THR A 28 16.02 10.88 -7.10
CA THR A 28 16.91 11.22 -5.99
C THR A 28 16.13 11.46 -4.71
N ALA A 29 16.55 10.80 -3.62
CA ALA A 29 16.10 11.11 -2.26
C ALA A 29 17.08 12.08 -1.59
N SER A 30 16.57 13.02 -0.79
CA SER A 30 17.40 13.99 -0.07
C SER A 30 18.17 13.34 1.09
N ALA A 31 19.29 13.92 1.47
CA ALA A 31 20.04 13.51 2.67
C ALA A 31 19.16 13.48 3.93
N SER A 32 18.28 14.47 4.10
CA SER A 32 17.38 14.55 5.26
C SER A 32 16.42 13.36 5.37
N ASP A 33 15.82 12.94 4.26
CA ASP A 33 14.90 11.80 4.23
C ASP A 33 15.64 10.47 4.41
N VAL A 34 16.84 10.38 3.83
CA VAL A 34 17.72 9.22 3.98
C VAL A 34 18.18 9.06 5.42
N GLU A 35 18.62 10.11 6.10
CA GLU A 35 19.06 10.03 7.49
C GLU A 35 17.90 9.68 8.43
N ALA A 36 16.71 10.24 8.20
CA ALA A 36 15.52 9.90 8.97
C ALA A 36 15.11 8.41 8.83
N HIS A 37 15.41 7.79 7.70
CA HIS A 37 14.97 6.43 7.36
C HIS A 37 16.13 5.50 6.94
N ARG A 38 17.32 5.72 7.51
CA ARG A 38 18.58 5.13 7.02
C ARG A 38 18.54 3.62 6.89
N ASP A 39 17.97 2.95 7.88
CA ASP A 39 17.82 1.50 7.88
C ASP A 39 17.01 1.01 6.69
N ARG A 40 15.92 1.70 6.33
CA ARG A 40 15.06 1.28 5.21
C ARG A 40 15.79 1.42 3.88
N TYR A 41 16.47 2.55 3.67
CA TYR A 41 17.26 2.79 2.46
C TYR A 41 18.41 1.77 2.34
N GLN A 42 19.12 1.50 3.43
CA GLN A 42 20.19 0.50 3.46
C GLN A 42 19.66 -0.92 3.20
N HIS A 43 18.54 -1.30 3.81
CA HIS A 43 17.91 -2.60 3.56
C HIS A 43 17.46 -2.74 2.11
N SER A 44 16.91 -1.67 1.51
CA SER A 44 16.56 -1.66 0.09
C SER A 44 17.77 -1.86 -0.80
N LEU A 45 18.89 -1.18 -0.51
CA LEU A 45 20.13 -1.31 -1.27
C LEU A 45 20.71 -2.74 -1.20
N VAL A 46 20.85 -3.29 0.01
CA VAL A 46 21.47 -4.61 0.22
C VAL A 46 20.60 -5.75 -0.30
N ARG A 47 19.29 -5.72 -0.01
CA ARG A 47 18.37 -6.82 -0.34
C ARG A 47 17.62 -6.61 -1.64
N ARG A 48 17.87 -5.51 -2.35
CA ARG A 48 17.07 -5.04 -3.50
C ARG A 48 15.57 -4.99 -3.19
N LYS A 49 15.22 -4.69 -1.94
CA LYS A 49 13.82 -4.65 -1.49
C LYS A 49 13.15 -3.41 -2.08
N ARG A 50 12.00 -3.59 -2.72
CA ARG A 50 11.17 -2.48 -3.20
C ARG A 50 10.61 -1.68 -2.03
N LEU A 51 10.68 -0.36 -2.14
CA LEU A 51 10.11 0.59 -1.20
C LEU A 51 9.09 1.49 -1.90
N PRO A 52 8.01 1.87 -1.22
CA PRO A 52 7.08 2.89 -1.71
C PRO A 52 7.65 4.29 -1.49
N PHE A 53 7.58 5.13 -2.51
CA PHE A 53 8.04 6.51 -2.50
C PHE A 53 6.93 7.45 -2.96
N GLU A 54 6.91 8.65 -2.37
CA GLU A 54 6.24 9.79 -2.96
C GLU A 54 7.16 10.43 -3.99
N VAL A 55 6.70 10.49 -5.23
CA VAL A 55 7.44 11.02 -6.38
C VAL A 55 6.99 12.45 -6.63
N ARG A 56 7.96 13.37 -6.68
CA ARG A 56 7.78 14.77 -7.07
C ARG A 56 8.57 15.02 -8.36
N ARG A 57 7.84 15.15 -9.47
CA ARG A 57 8.42 15.46 -10.78
C ARG A 57 8.37 16.96 -11.06
N THR A 58 9.54 17.56 -11.27
CA THR A 58 9.71 18.97 -11.68
C THR A 58 10.53 19.03 -12.95
N GLY A 59 9.87 19.12 -14.10
CA GLY A 59 10.51 19.04 -15.42
C GLY A 59 11.21 17.69 -15.62
N ARG A 60 12.52 17.72 -15.89
CA ARG A 60 13.36 16.52 -16.05
C ARG A 60 13.87 15.93 -14.74
N ARG A 61 13.67 16.61 -13.61
CA ARG A 61 14.16 16.15 -12.30
C ARG A 61 13.07 15.37 -11.60
N CYS A 62 13.45 14.20 -11.08
CA CYS A 62 12.59 13.33 -10.30
C CYS A 62 13.15 13.23 -8.89
N ALA A 63 12.45 13.83 -7.92
CA ALA A 63 12.78 13.72 -6.51
C ALA A 63 11.81 12.74 -5.83
N VAL A 64 12.31 12.00 -4.85
CA VAL A 64 11.51 11.06 -4.07
C VAL A 64 11.71 11.28 -2.58
N SER A 65 10.67 10.99 -1.83
CA SER A 65 10.73 10.81 -0.38
C SER A 65 10.06 9.49 -0.02
N LEU A 66 10.51 8.84 1.05
CA LEU A 66 9.90 7.60 1.49
C LEU A 66 8.41 7.84 1.80
N ALA A 67 7.52 7.02 1.24
CA ALA A 67 6.09 7.17 1.51
C ALA A 67 5.80 6.85 2.98
N PRO A 68 4.97 7.66 3.67
CA PRO A 68 4.59 7.37 5.05
C PRO A 68 3.86 6.04 5.09
N GLN A 69 4.36 5.12 5.91
CA GLN A 69 3.62 3.89 6.20
C GLN A 69 2.67 4.19 7.35
N ILE A 70 1.43 4.52 7.01
CA ILE A 70 0.36 4.59 7.99
C ILE A 70 0.05 3.16 8.40
N ARG A 71 0.68 2.70 9.49
CA ARG A 71 0.24 1.55 10.26
C ARG A 71 -0.29 2.09 11.57
N ASP A 72 -1.60 2.29 11.64
CA ASP A 72 -2.24 2.71 12.88
C ASP A 72 -2.62 1.45 13.66
N GLU A 73 -1.73 1.03 14.54
CA GLU A 73 -1.93 -0.17 15.38
C GLU A 73 -3.22 -0.05 16.21
N LYS A 74 -3.59 1.16 16.64
CA LYS A 74 -4.84 1.40 17.37
C LYS A 74 -6.07 1.22 16.48
N LEU A 75 -5.99 1.64 15.22
CA LEU A 75 -7.08 1.40 14.27
C LEU A 75 -7.26 -0.10 14.00
N GLU A 76 -6.17 -0.84 13.83
CA GLU A 76 -6.21 -2.30 13.65
C GLU A 76 -6.81 -3.01 14.89
N GLU A 77 -6.41 -2.59 16.09
CA GLU A 77 -7.01 -3.08 17.35
C GLU A 77 -8.50 -2.74 17.46
N GLN A 78 -8.91 -1.53 17.06
CA GLN A 78 -10.32 -1.13 17.03
C GLN A 78 -11.12 -1.96 16.02
N ILE A 79 -10.58 -2.22 14.83
CA ILE A 79 -11.21 -3.08 13.82
C ILE A 79 -11.35 -4.50 14.38
N ALA A 80 -10.30 -5.05 14.99
CA ALA A 80 -10.34 -6.38 15.59
C ALA A 80 -11.36 -6.47 16.73
N SER A 81 -11.39 -5.47 17.61
CA SER A 81 -12.37 -5.39 18.70
C SER A 81 -13.80 -5.26 18.18
N TYR A 82 -14.01 -4.47 17.12
CA TYR A 82 -15.30 -4.31 16.48
C TYR A 82 -15.77 -5.64 15.86
N LEU A 83 -14.92 -6.29 15.06
CA LEU A 83 -15.23 -7.57 14.43
C LEU A 83 -15.59 -8.64 15.46
N LYS A 84 -14.82 -8.72 16.55
CA LYS A 84 -15.08 -9.63 17.67
C LYS A 84 -16.43 -9.34 18.34
N SER A 85 -16.77 -8.06 18.55
CA SER A 85 -18.07 -7.69 19.14
C SER A 85 -19.26 -8.02 18.22
N THR A 86 -19.04 -8.02 16.91
CA THR A 86 -20.07 -8.35 15.91
C THR A 86 -20.14 -9.84 15.57
N GLU A 87 -19.24 -10.66 16.11
CA GLU A 87 -19.22 -12.11 15.93
C GLU A 87 -20.48 -12.76 16.56
N GLU A 88 -20.97 -12.19 17.66
CA GLU A 88 -22.23 -12.59 18.33
C GLU A 88 -23.49 -12.32 17.49
N TRP A 89 -23.38 -11.50 16.44
CA TRP A 89 -24.48 -11.15 15.54
C TRP A 89 -24.54 -12.10 14.34
N GLU A 90 -23.59 -13.04 14.21
CA GLU A 90 -23.71 -14.14 13.28
C GLU A 90 -24.71 -15.18 13.82
N PRO A 91 -25.77 -15.51 13.07
CA PRO A 91 -26.72 -16.52 13.49
C PRO A 91 -26.01 -17.89 13.59
N ALA A 92 -26.10 -18.53 14.76
CA ALA A 92 -25.43 -19.81 15.05
C ALA A 92 -25.78 -20.92 14.03
N ASP A 93 -26.99 -20.90 13.48
CA ASP A 93 -27.49 -21.83 12.46
C ASP A 93 -27.61 -21.17 11.07
N GLY A 94 -26.51 -20.60 10.57
CA GLY A 94 -26.49 -19.95 9.27
C GLY A 94 -25.14 -20.00 8.57
N LEU A 95 -25.17 -19.83 7.24
CA LEU A 95 -23.94 -19.62 6.48
C LEU A 95 -23.23 -18.35 6.98
N PRO A 96 -21.89 -18.34 7.10
CA PRO A 96 -21.10 -17.17 7.47
C PRO A 96 -21.50 -15.91 6.68
N ALA A 97 -21.38 -14.73 7.28
CA ALA A 97 -21.80 -13.47 6.65
C ALA A 97 -21.19 -13.25 5.25
N ALA A 98 -19.92 -13.63 5.08
CA ALA A 98 -19.23 -13.58 3.78
C ALA A 98 -19.98 -14.41 2.72
N GLU A 99 -20.34 -15.66 3.04
CA GLU A 99 -21.01 -16.58 2.13
C GLU A 99 -22.43 -16.10 1.79
N ARG A 100 -23.18 -15.57 2.76
CA ARG A 100 -24.50 -14.95 2.52
C ARG A 100 -24.40 -13.76 1.58
N HIS A 101 -23.36 -12.93 1.73
CA HIS A 101 -23.12 -11.78 0.85
C HIS A 101 -22.81 -12.23 -0.58
N PHE A 102 -21.94 -13.24 -0.76
CA PHE A 102 -21.64 -13.81 -2.08
C PHE A 102 -22.89 -14.39 -2.74
N LEU A 103 -23.70 -15.15 -2.02
CA LEU A 103 -24.96 -15.71 -2.55
C LEU A 103 -25.96 -14.62 -2.94
N ARG A 104 -26.10 -13.57 -2.13
CA ARG A 104 -26.92 -12.38 -2.48
C ARG A 104 -26.42 -11.68 -3.73
N LYS A 105 -25.11 -11.57 -3.92
CA LYS A 105 -24.50 -10.93 -5.10
C LYS A 105 -24.69 -11.79 -6.35
N LYS A 106 -24.51 -13.11 -6.25
CA LYS A 106 -24.77 -14.08 -7.32
C LYS A 106 -26.23 -14.09 -7.78
N ARG A 107 -27.18 -14.07 -6.83
CA ARG A 107 -28.62 -13.96 -7.14
C ARG A 107 -28.97 -12.64 -7.85
N ARG A 108 -28.36 -11.51 -7.43
CA ARG A 108 -28.53 -10.22 -8.09
C ARG A 108 -27.98 -10.21 -9.53
N ALA A 109 -26.81 -10.81 -9.74
CA ALA A 109 -26.22 -10.93 -11.07
C ALA A 109 -27.10 -11.77 -12.02
N ALA A 110 -27.61 -12.91 -11.55
CA ALA A 110 -28.50 -13.76 -12.34
C ALA A 110 -29.82 -13.05 -12.73
N LEU A 111 -30.39 -12.25 -11.84
CA LEU A 111 -31.57 -11.42 -12.13
C LEU A 111 -31.29 -10.34 -13.19
N PHE A 112 -30.10 -9.75 -13.17
CA PHE A 112 -29.69 -8.75 -14.15
C PHE A 112 -29.51 -9.39 -15.54
N GLU A 113 -28.84 -10.54 -15.63
CA GLU A 113 -28.66 -11.29 -16.88
C GLU A 113 -30.00 -11.76 -17.46
N SER A 114 -30.96 -12.17 -16.62
CA SER A 114 -32.30 -12.56 -17.08
C SER A 114 -33.16 -11.40 -17.60
N ARG A 115 -32.85 -10.16 -17.21
CA ARG A 115 -33.61 -8.95 -17.58
C ARG A 115 -33.04 -8.24 -18.81
N HIS A 116 -31.83 -8.63 -19.23
CA HIS A 116 -31.11 -8.10 -20.39
C HIS A 116 -30.90 -9.15 -21.51
N ARG A 117 -31.68 -10.24 -21.46
CA ARG A 117 -31.94 -11.13 -22.61
C ARG A 117 -33.29 -10.78 -23.22
#